data_AF-A0A7V9NV44-F1
#
_entry.id   AF-A0A7V9NV44-F1
#
_cell.length_a   1.000
_cell.length_b   1.000
_cell.length_c   1.000
_cell.angle_alpha   90.00
_cell.angle_beta   90.00
_cell.angle_gamma   90.00
#
_symmetry.space_group_name_H-M   'P 1'
#
loop_
_entity.id
_entity.type
_entity.pdbx_description
1 polymer ?
#
loop_
_entity_poly.entity_id
_entity_poly.type
_entity_poly.pdbx_seq_one_letter_code
_entity_poly.pdbx_strand_id
1 'polypeptide(L)'
;MPRHRSRNQLGERLREYRESCGWSLREVAAKAGVNHGYLSQLERGDVAEPAPSMLHKIAAGYDVPFSALMQWAGYIEETEGALTPNQAIALSYFGDDVSDDELDAVRAVIDVLRSRRSPFGVESESLDGHLSPEDRKEIRANVLMLLRRADAVGVFPTPLEDVMSVSKLVAAGEITLDDDEKRQLRKRFGTLVDKVLNQLMGVIHRGTREVWVQPELPTLRRRFVTAHEIGHDALPWQRELAYLDDDKRLRDDVRIRYEREANQAAIELLAQGDTLRREADDSRLTMSIVSTLSNKYQISLQATARRITEETRKDAALAIRFRGRSGAIGPYHVYCSPTFQARFGWAVVPLPADAKLAAREASRAGEAASFYAIDLSATFVEVATETLETPYAFIALFTPVPKGSAVKRFLHVG
;
A
#
# COMPACT_ATOMS: atom_id res chain seq x y z
N MET A 1 23.30 -20.10 20.91
CA MET A 1 23.97 -20.60 19.69
C MET A 1 23.97 -19.48 18.65
N PRO A 2 25.13 -19.06 18.09
CA PRO A 2 25.24 -17.72 17.50
C PRO A 2 24.67 -17.66 16.07
N ARG A 3 23.64 -16.81 15.89
CA ARG A 3 23.00 -16.41 14.62
C ARG A 3 23.89 -15.50 13.77
N HIS A 4 25.12 -15.91 13.43
CA HIS A 4 26.08 -15.00 12.79
C HIS A 4 26.73 -15.51 11.47
N ARG A 5 26.21 -16.58 10.85
CA ARG A 5 26.79 -17.18 9.62
C ARG A 5 26.13 -16.77 8.28
N SER A 6 24.98 -16.08 8.25
CA SER A 6 24.36 -15.64 6.97
C SER A 6 24.78 -14.23 6.53
N ARG A 7 25.42 -13.46 7.41
CA ARG A 7 25.66 -12.01 7.27
C ARG A 7 26.60 -11.60 6.12
N ASN A 8 27.36 -12.54 5.53
CA ASN A 8 28.39 -12.30 4.51
C ASN A 8 28.28 -13.13 3.22
N GLN A 9 27.29 -14.02 3.08
CA GLN A 9 27.27 -14.95 1.92
C GLN A 9 26.92 -14.27 0.59
N LEU A 10 26.07 -13.24 0.58
CA LEU A 10 25.63 -12.62 -0.67
C LEU A 10 26.77 -11.88 -1.39
N GLY A 11 27.47 -10.98 -0.69
CA GLY A 11 28.53 -10.15 -1.27
C GLY A 11 29.72 -10.97 -1.76
N GLU A 12 30.17 -11.92 -0.92
CA GLU A 12 31.28 -12.83 -1.25
C GLU A 12 30.92 -13.72 -2.45
N ARG A 13 29.73 -14.34 -2.47
CA ARG A 13 29.28 -15.15 -3.61
C ARG A 13 29.15 -14.35 -4.91
N LEU A 14 28.64 -13.12 -4.84
CA LEU A 14 28.57 -12.26 -6.04
C LEU A 14 29.96 -11.96 -6.58
N ARG A 15 30.89 -11.61 -5.69
CA ARG A 15 32.28 -11.34 -6.08
C ARG A 15 32.93 -12.57 -6.72
N GLU A 16 32.81 -13.74 -6.09
CA GLU A 16 33.33 -15.00 -6.60
C GLU A 16 32.73 -15.34 -7.97
N TYR A 17 31.42 -15.21 -8.13
CA TYR A 17 30.73 -15.47 -9.40
C TYR A 17 31.25 -14.52 -10.49
N ARG A 18 31.31 -13.22 -10.21
CA ARG A 18 31.82 -12.20 -11.16
C ARG A 18 33.26 -12.51 -11.59
N GLU A 19 34.14 -12.82 -10.63
CA GLU A 19 35.55 -13.14 -10.91
C GLU A 19 35.67 -14.44 -11.72
N SER A 20 34.82 -15.44 -11.47
CA SER A 20 34.78 -16.70 -12.23
C SER A 20 34.33 -16.51 -13.69
N CYS A 21 33.45 -15.54 -13.93
CA CYS A 21 33.00 -15.16 -15.28
C CYS A 21 33.95 -14.17 -15.98
N GLY A 22 35.01 -13.71 -15.30
CA GLY A 22 35.98 -12.77 -15.85
C GLY A 22 35.45 -11.34 -16.04
N TRP A 23 34.33 -10.98 -15.40
CA TRP A 23 33.74 -9.65 -15.57
C TRP A 23 34.35 -8.63 -14.60
N SER A 24 34.61 -7.42 -15.09
CA SER A 24 34.95 -6.30 -14.22
C SER A 24 33.73 -5.76 -13.49
N LEU A 25 33.94 -5.18 -12.30
CA LEU A 25 32.86 -4.60 -11.51
C LEU A 25 32.12 -3.49 -12.25
N ARG A 26 32.82 -2.72 -13.11
CA ARG A 26 32.20 -1.67 -13.93
C ARG A 26 31.33 -2.23 -15.04
N GLU A 27 31.75 -3.31 -15.70
CA GLU A 27 30.96 -3.97 -16.74
C GLU A 27 29.64 -4.50 -16.17
N VAL A 28 29.70 -5.20 -15.02
CA VAL A 28 28.50 -5.76 -14.41
C VAL A 28 27.58 -4.67 -13.85
N ALA A 29 28.13 -3.61 -13.24
CA ALA A 29 27.34 -2.48 -12.78
C ALA A 29 26.60 -1.77 -13.92
N ALA A 30 27.27 -1.60 -15.07
CA ALA A 30 26.65 -1.02 -16.27
C ALA A 30 25.53 -1.91 -16.81
N LYS A 31 25.75 -3.23 -16.88
CA LYS A 31 24.73 -4.21 -17.32
C LYS A 31 23.52 -4.27 -16.37
N ALA A 32 23.75 -4.20 -15.07
CA ALA A 32 22.69 -4.14 -14.04
C ALA A 32 21.98 -2.77 -13.97
N GLY A 33 22.54 -1.72 -14.57
CA GLY A 33 22.01 -0.36 -14.42
C GLY A 33 22.12 0.18 -12.99
N VAL A 34 23.15 -0.21 -12.23
CA VAL A 34 23.38 0.19 -10.84
C VAL A 34 24.67 0.98 -10.69
N ASN A 35 24.77 1.78 -9.63
CA ASN A 35 26.00 2.52 -9.34
C ASN A 35 27.13 1.54 -8.97
N HIS A 36 28.27 1.61 -9.67
CA HIS A 36 29.44 0.77 -9.39
C HIS A 36 29.94 0.88 -7.94
N GLY A 37 29.80 2.04 -7.29
CA GLY A 37 30.12 2.23 -5.88
C GLY A 37 29.19 1.42 -4.96
N TYR A 38 27.89 1.39 -5.26
CA TYR A 38 26.93 0.56 -4.54
C TYR A 38 27.23 -0.93 -4.72
N LEU A 39 27.51 -1.36 -5.97
CA LEU A 39 27.85 -2.76 -6.23
C LEU A 39 29.15 -3.18 -5.51
N SER A 40 30.12 -2.27 -5.44
CA SER A 40 31.36 -2.49 -4.68
C SER A 40 31.13 -2.59 -3.17
N GLN A 41 30.23 -1.78 -2.60
CA GLN A 41 29.82 -1.91 -1.21
C GLN A 41 29.10 -3.24 -0.95
N LEU A 42 28.25 -3.67 -1.88
CA LEU A 42 27.55 -4.94 -1.78
C LEU A 42 28.50 -6.13 -1.80
N GLU A 43 29.45 -6.19 -2.75
CA GLU A 43 30.44 -7.27 -2.84
C GLU A 43 31.37 -7.35 -1.62
N ARG A 44 31.59 -6.22 -0.91
CA ARG A 44 32.35 -6.19 0.35
C ARG A 44 31.53 -6.59 1.58
N GLY A 45 30.22 -6.74 1.46
CA GLY A 45 29.33 -6.96 2.59
C GLY A 45 29.01 -5.69 3.39
N ASP A 46 29.32 -4.50 2.86
CA ASP A 46 29.00 -3.21 3.50
C ASP A 46 27.47 -2.95 3.49
N VAL A 47 26.74 -3.60 2.57
CA VAL A 47 25.28 -3.51 2.44
C VAL A 47 24.66 -4.73 3.11
N ALA A 48 24.14 -4.54 4.33
CA ALA A 48 23.57 -5.64 5.12
C ALA A 48 22.25 -6.19 4.54
N GLU A 49 21.38 -5.30 4.02
CA GLU A 49 20.05 -5.66 3.51
C GLU A 49 19.75 -4.90 2.21
N PRO A 50 20.18 -5.42 1.05
CA PRO A 50 19.89 -4.80 -0.24
C PRO A 50 18.42 -4.93 -0.61
N ALA A 51 17.78 -3.84 -1.02
CA ALA A 51 16.38 -3.87 -1.43
C ALA A 51 16.10 -4.93 -2.53
N PRO A 52 14.98 -5.67 -2.48
CA PRO A 52 14.63 -6.66 -3.52
C PRO A 52 14.62 -6.09 -4.94
N SER A 53 14.17 -4.84 -5.12
CA SER A 53 14.23 -4.12 -6.41
C SER A 53 15.67 -3.92 -6.92
N MET A 54 16.62 -3.70 -6.01
CA MET A 54 18.05 -3.64 -6.34
C MET A 54 18.61 -5.02 -6.65
N LEU A 55 18.23 -6.05 -5.89
CA LEU A 55 18.63 -7.42 -6.18
C LEU A 55 18.14 -7.90 -7.55
N HIS A 56 16.94 -7.52 -7.97
CA HIS A 56 16.41 -7.82 -9.31
C HIS A 56 17.26 -7.13 -10.41
N LYS A 57 17.67 -5.88 -10.21
CA LYS A 57 18.60 -5.19 -11.14
C LYS A 57 19.96 -5.90 -11.20
N ILE A 58 20.47 -6.32 -10.05
CA ILE A 58 21.74 -7.06 -9.94
C ILE A 58 21.63 -8.43 -10.61
N ALA A 59 20.51 -9.14 -10.46
CA ALA A 59 20.23 -10.42 -11.12
C ALA A 59 20.44 -10.34 -12.64
N ALA A 60 19.87 -9.30 -13.27
CA ALA A 60 20.02 -9.06 -14.70
C ALA A 60 21.49 -8.76 -15.11
N GLY A 61 22.25 -8.05 -14.26
CA GLY A 61 23.67 -7.79 -14.51
C GLY A 61 24.53 -9.05 -14.43
N TYR A 62 24.32 -9.84 -13.37
CA TYR A 62 25.08 -11.06 -13.11
C TYR A 62 24.59 -12.26 -13.92
N ASP A 63 23.46 -12.15 -14.63
CA ASP A 63 22.84 -13.28 -15.34
C ASP A 63 22.55 -14.48 -14.42
N VAL A 64 22.12 -14.16 -13.19
CA VAL A 64 21.76 -15.14 -12.16
C VAL A 64 20.26 -15.03 -11.90
N PRO A 65 19.53 -16.15 -11.71
CA PRO A 65 18.11 -16.12 -11.36
C PRO A 65 17.84 -15.24 -10.14
N PHE A 66 16.83 -14.38 -10.20
CA PHE A 66 16.50 -13.47 -9.10
C PHE A 66 16.17 -14.23 -7.80
N SER A 67 15.48 -15.36 -7.88
CA SER A 67 15.18 -16.24 -6.74
C SER A 67 16.44 -16.74 -6.04
N ALA A 68 17.51 -17.06 -6.78
CA ALA A 68 18.79 -17.47 -6.21
C ALA A 68 19.44 -16.33 -5.41
N LEU A 69 19.40 -15.09 -5.93
CA LEU A 69 19.88 -13.91 -5.21
C LEU A 69 19.05 -13.61 -3.96
N MET A 70 17.73 -13.75 -4.04
CA MET A 70 16.82 -13.60 -2.89
C MET A 70 17.11 -14.66 -1.81
N GLN A 71 17.42 -15.90 -2.20
CA GLN A 71 17.84 -16.95 -1.28
C GLN A 71 19.21 -16.64 -0.67
N TRP A 72 20.20 -16.20 -1.47
CA TRP A 72 21.53 -15.81 -0.97
C TRP A 72 21.48 -14.61 -0.02
N ALA A 73 20.52 -13.71 -0.22
CA ALA A 73 20.23 -12.59 0.67
C ALA A 73 19.48 -13.01 1.95
N GLY A 74 19.02 -14.26 2.04
CA GLY A 74 18.24 -14.76 3.18
C GLY A 74 16.82 -14.17 3.22
N TYR A 75 16.24 -13.85 2.05
CA TYR A 75 14.87 -13.35 1.91
C TYR A 75 13.85 -14.47 1.63
N ILE A 76 14.31 -15.65 1.22
CA ILE A 76 13.49 -16.85 1.03
C ILE A 76 13.88 -17.87 2.09
N GLU A 77 12.92 -18.30 2.91
CA GLU A 77 13.16 -19.32 3.93
C GLU A 77 13.20 -20.73 3.33
N GLU A 78 14.19 -21.55 3.69
CA GLU A 78 14.26 -22.98 3.37
C GLU A 78 13.31 -23.76 4.28
N THR A 79 12.33 -24.46 3.71
CA THR A 79 11.29 -25.13 4.50
C THR A 79 11.53 -26.64 4.56
N GLU A 80 12.04 -27.13 5.69
CA GLU A 80 11.72 -28.48 6.18
C GLU A 80 10.63 -28.33 7.27
N GLY A 81 9.41 -28.76 6.96
CA GLY A 81 8.39 -29.14 7.96
C GLY A 81 7.68 -28.05 8.79
N ALA A 82 7.96 -26.76 8.63
CA ALA A 82 7.25 -25.69 9.36
C ALA A 82 5.98 -25.22 8.62
N LEU A 83 4.97 -24.78 9.40
CA LEU A 83 3.74 -24.16 8.89
C LEU A 83 4.08 -22.98 7.96
N THR A 84 3.36 -22.87 6.84
CA THR A 84 3.55 -21.74 5.93
C THR A 84 3.08 -20.44 6.60
N PRO A 85 3.67 -19.27 6.28
CA PRO A 85 3.25 -17.98 6.86
C PRO A 85 1.75 -17.69 6.71
N ASN A 86 1.13 -18.13 5.60
CA ASN A 86 -0.31 -18.00 5.36
C ASN A 86 -1.15 -18.83 6.34
N GLN A 87 -0.64 -19.95 6.84
CA GLN A 87 -1.28 -20.74 7.90
C GLN A 87 -1.12 -20.03 9.24
N ALA A 88 0.05 -19.47 9.55
CA ALA A 88 0.28 -18.71 10.80
C ALA A 88 -0.56 -17.43 10.89
N ILE A 89 -0.81 -16.77 9.75
CA ILE A 89 -1.62 -15.55 9.65
C ILE A 89 -3.12 -15.86 9.68
N ALA A 90 -3.57 -16.95 9.04
CA ALA A 90 -4.95 -17.40 9.20
C ALA A 90 -5.28 -17.68 10.67
N LEU A 91 -4.30 -18.15 11.46
CA LEU A 91 -4.40 -18.38 12.89
C LEU A 91 -4.43 -17.10 13.75
N SER A 92 -3.74 -16.02 13.36
CA SER A 92 -3.70 -14.78 14.16
C SER A 92 -5.02 -13.98 14.18
N TYR A 93 -5.93 -14.24 13.22
CA TYR A 93 -7.27 -13.63 13.18
C TYR A 93 -8.28 -14.24 14.15
N PHE A 94 -7.98 -15.39 14.77
CA PHE A 94 -8.87 -16.08 15.70
C PHE A 94 -8.59 -15.78 17.19
N GLY A 95 -7.53 -15.02 17.50
CA GLY A 95 -7.11 -14.68 18.87
C GLY A 95 -6.17 -15.72 19.49
N ASP A 96 -5.71 -15.46 20.72
CA ASP A 96 -4.65 -16.25 21.38
C ASP A 96 -5.06 -17.68 21.81
N ASP A 97 -6.32 -18.07 21.65
CA ASP A 97 -6.86 -19.40 22.00
C ASP A 97 -7.63 -20.04 20.83
N VAL A 98 -6.91 -20.55 19.83
CA VAL A 98 -7.48 -21.34 18.72
C VAL A 98 -7.58 -22.80 19.11
N SER A 99 -8.75 -23.42 18.98
CA SER A 99 -8.91 -24.85 19.29
C SER A 99 -8.37 -25.75 18.16
N ASP A 100 -7.99 -26.98 18.49
CA ASP A 100 -7.52 -27.97 17.50
C ASP A 100 -8.57 -28.22 16.39
N ASP A 101 -9.86 -28.13 16.72
CA ASP A 101 -10.96 -28.27 15.77
C ASP A 101 -11.05 -27.09 14.78
N GLU A 102 -10.74 -25.86 15.23
CA GLU A 102 -10.69 -24.67 14.37
C GLU A 102 -9.48 -24.72 13.42
N LEU A 103 -8.34 -25.18 13.94
CA LEU A 103 -7.12 -25.46 13.18
C LEU A 103 -7.34 -26.47 12.05
N ASP A 104 -8.04 -27.57 12.35
CA ASP A 104 -8.33 -28.60 11.38
C ASP A 104 -9.38 -28.16 10.35
N ALA A 105 -10.33 -27.30 10.73
CA ALA A 105 -11.29 -26.70 9.81
C ALA A 105 -10.62 -25.79 8.77
N VAL A 106 -9.70 -24.93 9.24
CA VAL A 106 -8.91 -24.06 8.36
C VAL A 106 -8.05 -24.90 7.42
N ARG A 107 -7.36 -25.93 7.92
CA ARG A 107 -6.57 -26.86 7.09
C ARG A 107 -7.40 -27.56 6.02
N ALA A 108 -8.57 -28.06 6.38
CA ALA A 108 -9.45 -28.78 5.46
C ALA A 108 -10.04 -27.86 4.36
N VAL A 109 -10.43 -26.63 4.70
CA VAL A 109 -10.86 -25.63 3.72
C VAL A 109 -9.72 -25.28 2.77
N ILE A 110 -8.50 -25.10 3.30
CA ILE A 110 -7.33 -24.83 2.47
C ILE A 110 -6.97 -26.04 1.59
N ASP A 111 -7.14 -27.28 2.05
CA ASP A 111 -6.88 -28.49 1.26
C ASP A 111 -7.86 -28.68 0.09
N VAL A 112 -9.14 -28.34 0.29
CA VAL A 112 -10.14 -28.29 -0.79
C VAL A 112 -9.83 -27.17 -1.78
N LEU A 113 -9.32 -26.03 -1.33
CA LEU A 113 -8.85 -24.96 -2.22
C LEU A 113 -7.54 -25.35 -2.95
N ARG A 114 -6.67 -26.18 -2.35
CA ARG A 114 -5.45 -26.72 -2.97
C ARG A 114 -5.75 -27.80 -4.01
N SER A 115 -6.81 -28.59 -3.86
CA SER A 115 -7.18 -29.64 -4.81
C SER A 115 -7.67 -29.11 -6.17
N ARG A 116 -7.86 -27.79 -6.29
CA ARG A 116 -8.07 -27.06 -7.55
C ARG A 116 -6.94 -26.05 -7.90
N ARG A 117 -5.83 -26.01 -7.12
CA ARG A 117 -4.61 -25.15 -7.19
C ARG A 117 -4.81 -23.71 -7.76
N SER A 118 -4.87 -22.58 -7.02
CA SER A 118 -4.40 -22.06 -5.69
C SER A 118 -3.02 -21.35 -5.72
N PRO A 119 -2.71 -20.22 -5.02
CA PRO A 119 -3.38 -19.52 -3.86
C PRO A 119 -3.21 -17.96 -3.78
N PHE A 120 -3.74 -17.22 -2.78
CA PHE A 120 -3.24 -15.92 -2.23
C PHE A 120 -3.92 -15.53 -0.89
N GLY A 121 -3.47 -14.45 -0.21
CA GLY A 121 -4.23 -13.67 0.78
C GLY A 121 -3.56 -13.39 2.14
N VAL A 122 -3.11 -12.15 2.39
CA VAL A 122 -2.80 -11.59 3.73
C VAL A 122 -3.20 -10.10 3.80
N GLU A 123 -3.93 -9.71 4.87
CA GLU A 123 -4.29 -8.32 5.20
C GLU A 123 -3.27 -7.63 6.13
N SER A 124 -3.31 -6.30 6.05
CA SER A 124 -2.37 -5.27 6.53
C SER A 124 -2.46 -4.94 8.02
N GLU A 125 -1.34 -5.06 8.73
CA GLU A 125 -1.02 -4.26 9.92
C GLU A 125 -0.08 -3.08 9.56
N SER A 126 -0.43 -1.88 10.00
CA SER A 126 0.37 -0.64 9.94
C SER A 126 0.77 -0.14 8.54
N LEU A 127 -0.06 0.77 8.00
CA LEU A 127 0.17 1.59 6.81
C LEU A 127 1.40 2.54 6.90
N ASP A 128 2.08 2.59 8.05
CA ASP A 128 3.07 3.63 8.36
C ASP A 128 4.49 3.06 8.44
N GLY A 129 4.87 2.23 7.47
CA GLY A 129 6.28 1.99 7.19
C GLY A 129 6.78 2.84 6.03
N HIS A 130 7.98 3.37 6.14
CA HIS A 130 8.54 4.28 5.15
C HIS A 130 9.00 3.54 3.89
N LEU A 131 8.26 3.70 2.78
CA LEU A 131 8.84 3.62 1.43
C LEU A 131 9.69 4.86 1.20
N SER A 132 10.92 4.69 0.71
CA SER A 132 11.79 5.81 0.39
C SER A 132 11.22 6.66 -0.76
N PRO A 133 11.61 7.94 -0.89
CA PRO A 133 11.28 8.76 -2.05
C PRO A 133 11.67 8.08 -3.38
N GLU A 134 12.80 7.37 -3.39
CA GLU A 134 13.31 6.61 -4.53
C GLU A 134 12.38 5.44 -4.89
N ASP A 135 11.94 4.66 -3.91
CA ASP A 135 10.99 3.56 -4.11
C ASP A 135 9.68 4.09 -4.72
N ARG A 136 9.14 5.18 -4.17
CA ARG A 136 7.90 5.81 -4.67
C ARG A 136 8.06 6.28 -6.13
N LYS A 137 9.22 6.86 -6.46
CA LYS A 137 9.53 7.30 -7.83
C LYS A 137 9.59 6.12 -8.80
N GLU A 138 10.22 5.02 -8.40
CA GLU A 138 10.31 3.80 -9.22
C GLU A 138 8.94 3.15 -9.43
N ILE A 139 8.14 3.02 -8.36
CA ILE A 139 6.77 2.50 -8.43
C ILE A 139 5.92 3.36 -9.38
N ARG A 140 5.96 4.69 -9.22
CA ARG A 140 5.24 5.63 -10.10
C ARG A 140 5.65 5.49 -11.56
N ALA A 141 6.95 5.34 -11.84
CA ALA A 141 7.45 5.20 -13.21
C ALA A 141 6.90 3.93 -13.88
N ASN A 142 6.90 2.80 -13.17
CA ASN A 142 6.35 1.53 -13.66
C ASN A 142 4.83 1.63 -13.92
N VAL A 143 4.09 2.21 -12.97
CA VAL A 143 2.64 2.40 -13.10
C VAL A 143 2.28 3.33 -14.26
N LEU A 144 2.97 4.46 -14.43
CA LEU A 144 2.71 5.38 -15.53
C LEU A 144 3.04 4.77 -16.90
N MET A 145 4.07 3.93 -16.99
CA MET A 145 4.37 3.17 -18.19
C MET A 145 3.22 2.21 -18.53
N LEU A 146 2.69 1.50 -17.54
CA LEU A 146 1.56 0.60 -17.72
C LEU A 146 0.29 1.36 -18.18
N LEU A 147 -0.05 2.47 -17.50
CA LEU A 147 -1.19 3.32 -17.88
C LEU A 147 -1.09 3.85 -19.31
N ARG A 148 0.11 4.24 -19.75
CA ARG A 148 0.33 4.69 -21.14
C ARG A 148 0.13 3.57 -22.14
N ARG A 149 0.60 2.36 -21.83
CA ARG A 149 0.42 1.20 -22.72
C ARG A 149 -1.04 0.77 -22.83
N ALA A 150 -1.84 1.05 -21.82
CA ALA A 150 -3.28 0.80 -21.80
C ALA A 150 -4.12 1.99 -22.28
N ASP A 151 -3.50 3.06 -22.80
CA ASP A 151 -4.18 4.31 -23.20
C ASP A 151 -5.12 4.88 -22.11
N ALA A 152 -4.82 4.60 -20.85
CA ALA A 152 -5.67 4.92 -19.69
C ALA A 152 -5.36 6.30 -19.08
N VAL A 153 -4.29 6.97 -19.52
CA VAL A 153 -3.90 8.28 -19.00
C VAL A 153 -4.94 9.34 -19.39
N GLY A 154 -5.47 10.04 -18.39
CA GLY A 154 -6.51 11.07 -18.57
C GLY A 154 -7.94 10.52 -18.63
N VAL A 155 -8.13 9.20 -18.59
CA VAL A 155 -9.45 8.56 -18.54
C VAL A 155 -9.86 8.33 -17.09
N PHE A 156 -11.03 8.84 -16.68
CA PHE A 156 -11.52 8.77 -15.30
C PHE A 156 -12.94 8.21 -15.22
N PRO A 157 -13.22 7.28 -14.28
CA PRO A 157 -12.24 6.63 -13.40
C PRO A 157 -11.26 5.75 -14.20
N THR A 158 -10.05 5.50 -13.69
CA THR A 158 -9.05 4.68 -14.42
C THR A 158 -9.68 3.36 -14.87
N PRO A 159 -9.64 3.01 -16.18
CA PRO A 159 -10.26 1.81 -16.72
C PRO A 159 -9.41 0.58 -16.38
N LEU A 160 -9.66 -0.03 -15.22
CA LEU A 160 -8.82 -1.12 -14.71
C LEU A 160 -8.86 -2.39 -15.58
N GLU A 161 -9.97 -2.63 -16.28
CA GLU A 161 -10.11 -3.76 -17.21
C GLU A 161 -9.16 -3.62 -18.40
N ASP A 162 -9.08 -2.42 -19.00
CA ASP A 162 -8.14 -2.13 -20.08
C ASP A 162 -6.69 -2.26 -19.59
N VAL A 163 -6.41 -1.77 -18.38
CA VAL A 163 -5.08 -1.90 -17.76
C VAL A 163 -4.70 -3.36 -17.52
N MET A 164 -5.64 -4.20 -17.07
CA MET A 164 -5.42 -5.64 -16.88
C MET A 164 -5.10 -6.35 -18.19
N SER A 165 -5.80 -5.98 -19.28
CA SER A 165 -5.57 -6.58 -20.61
C SER A 165 -4.11 -6.40 -21.09
N VAL A 166 -3.50 -5.26 -20.75
CA VAL A 166 -2.10 -4.95 -21.07
C VAL A 166 -1.14 -5.63 -20.10
N SER A 167 -1.55 -5.86 -18.85
CA SER A 167 -0.73 -6.47 -17.81
C SER A 167 -0.65 -8.00 -17.89
N LYS A 168 -1.04 -8.62 -19.02
CA LYS A 168 -1.18 -10.09 -19.17
C LYS A 168 -2.08 -10.74 -18.09
N LEU A 169 -2.79 -9.97 -17.28
CA LEU A 169 -3.72 -10.49 -16.29
C LEU A 169 -5.06 -10.78 -16.98
N VAL A 170 -5.68 -11.90 -16.63
CA VAL A 170 -7.00 -12.34 -17.08
C VAL A 170 -7.94 -12.22 -15.88
N ALA A 171 -9.14 -11.65 -16.06
CA ALA A 171 -10.17 -11.76 -15.03
C ALA A 171 -10.68 -13.20 -15.02
N ALA A 172 -10.44 -13.93 -13.95
CA ALA A 172 -11.06 -15.23 -13.75
C ALA A 172 -12.24 -15.05 -12.81
N GLY A 173 -13.37 -15.67 -13.15
CA GLY A 173 -14.71 -15.33 -12.64
C GLY A 173 -14.90 -15.43 -11.12
N GLU A 174 -15.93 -16.16 -10.68
CA GLU A 174 -16.33 -16.22 -9.27
C GLU A 174 -15.79 -17.49 -8.60
N ILE A 175 -15.29 -17.38 -7.36
CA ILE A 175 -15.02 -18.56 -6.52
C ILE A 175 -16.32 -18.97 -5.82
N THR A 176 -16.94 -20.04 -6.30
CA THR A 176 -18.05 -20.71 -5.62
C THR A 176 -17.66 -22.15 -5.30
N LEU A 177 -17.58 -22.51 -4.02
CA LEU A 177 -17.64 -23.93 -3.63
C LEU A 177 -19.03 -24.46 -3.97
N ASP A 178 -19.08 -25.65 -4.57
CA ASP A 178 -20.35 -26.28 -4.86
C ASP A 178 -21.03 -26.76 -3.56
N ASP A 179 -22.32 -27.04 -3.65
CA ASP A 179 -23.14 -27.34 -2.48
C ASP A 179 -22.74 -28.67 -1.81
N ASP A 180 -22.14 -29.61 -2.53
CA ASP A 180 -21.69 -30.89 -1.97
C ASP A 180 -20.38 -30.74 -1.21
N GLU A 181 -19.44 -29.95 -1.72
CA GLU A 181 -18.20 -29.59 -1.03
C GLU A 181 -18.48 -28.82 0.26
N LYS A 182 -19.38 -27.83 0.21
CA LYS A 182 -19.84 -27.10 1.41
C LYS A 182 -20.51 -28.04 2.41
N ARG A 183 -21.34 -28.98 1.95
CA ARG A 183 -21.99 -29.98 2.82
C ARG A 183 -20.97 -30.88 3.50
N GLN A 184 -19.93 -31.34 2.81
CA GLN A 184 -18.90 -32.21 3.39
C GLN A 184 -18.07 -31.48 4.44
N LEU A 185 -17.66 -30.24 4.16
CA LEU A 185 -16.91 -29.43 5.13
C LEU A 185 -17.77 -29.08 6.35
N ARG A 186 -19.04 -28.68 6.16
CA ARG A 186 -19.97 -28.39 7.26
C ARG A 186 -20.27 -29.60 8.14
N LYS A 187 -20.29 -30.82 7.59
CA LYS A 187 -20.46 -32.04 8.38
C LYS A 187 -19.31 -32.27 9.36
N ARG A 188 -18.11 -31.83 9.01
CA ARG A 188 -16.90 -32.07 9.79
C ARG A 188 -16.57 -30.92 10.75
N PHE A 189 -16.91 -29.68 10.39
CA PHE A 189 -16.50 -28.49 11.14
C PHE A 189 -17.65 -27.50 11.44
N GLY A 190 -18.90 -27.89 11.16
CA GLY A 190 -20.08 -27.07 11.46
C GLY A 190 -20.12 -25.74 10.72
N THR A 191 -20.67 -24.71 11.37
CA THR A 191 -20.82 -23.35 10.82
C THR A 191 -19.51 -22.56 10.75
N LEU A 192 -18.43 -23.10 11.31
CA LEU A 192 -17.11 -22.46 11.29
C LEU A 192 -16.56 -22.34 9.86
N VAL A 193 -16.89 -23.32 9.01
CA VAL A 193 -16.57 -23.31 7.57
C VAL A 193 -17.09 -22.06 6.88
N ASP A 194 -18.31 -21.63 7.21
CA ASP A 194 -18.92 -20.45 6.59
C ASP A 194 -18.23 -19.16 7.05
N LYS A 195 -17.78 -19.10 8.31
CA LYS A 195 -17.01 -17.99 8.87
C LYS A 195 -15.64 -17.87 8.19
N VAL A 196 -14.94 -18.99 8.02
CA VAL A 196 -13.62 -19.09 7.38
C VAL A 196 -13.70 -18.76 5.89
N LEU A 197 -14.69 -19.29 5.16
CA LEU A 197 -14.88 -19.00 3.74
C LEU A 197 -15.17 -17.52 3.49
N ASN A 198 -16.08 -16.91 4.27
CA ASN A 198 -16.39 -15.50 4.14
C ASN A 198 -15.17 -14.57 4.40
N GLN A 199 -14.18 -15.06 5.16
CA GLN A 199 -12.93 -14.33 5.45
C GLN A 199 -11.83 -14.59 4.40
N LEU A 200 -11.81 -15.77 3.77
CA LEU A 200 -10.83 -16.17 2.76
C LEU A 200 -11.23 -15.80 1.32
N MET A 201 -12.44 -15.28 1.07
CA MET A 201 -13.00 -15.07 -0.28
C MET A 201 -12.46 -13.83 -1.04
N GLY A 202 -11.33 -13.28 -0.64
CA GLY A 202 -10.66 -12.14 -1.27
C GLY A 202 -9.29 -12.49 -1.88
N VAL A 203 -9.17 -13.66 -2.47
CA VAL A 203 -7.88 -14.29 -2.77
C VAL A 203 -7.63 -14.38 -4.28
N ILE A 204 -6.61 -13.67 -4.76
CA ILE A 204 -6.31 -13.48 -6.19
C ILE A 204 -5.09 -14.29 -6.60
N HIS A 205 -5.20 -15.23 -7.54
CA HIS A 205 -4.12 -16.15 -7.91
C HIS A 205 -3.16 -15.62 -9.01
N ARG A 206 -1.91 -15.29 -8.66
CA ARG A 206 -0.95 -14.70 -9.63
C ARG A 206 -0.17 -15.69 -10.50
N GLY A 207 0.05 -16.92 -10.05
CA GLY A 207 0.69 -17.98 -10.85
C GLY A 207 -0.05 -18.29 -12.17
N THR A 208 -1.38 -18.15 -12.19
CA THR A 208 -2.22 -18.34 -13.40
C THR A 208 -2.52 -17.04 -14.15
N ARG A 209 -2.02 -15.88 -13.67
CA ARG A 209 -2.38 -14.52 -14.13
C ARG A 209 -3.86 -14.22 -13.99
N GLU A 210 -4.55 -14.81 -13.02
CA GLU A 210 -6.00 -14.70 -12.87
C GLU A 210 -6.39 -13.78 -11.70
N VAL A 211 -7.22 -12.76 -11.96
CA VAL A 211 -7.72 -11.82 -10.95
C VAL A 211 -9.15 -12.18 -10.55
N TRP A 212 -9.35 -12.53 -9.28
CA TRP A 212 -10.62 -12.92 -8.68
C TRP A 212 -11.09 -11.85 -7.70
N VAL A 213 -12.29 -11.29 -7.85
CA VAL A 213 -12.80 -10.27 -6.90
C VAL A 213 -14.20 -10.60 -6.42
N GLN A 214 -14.44 -10.55 -5.11
CA GLN A 214 -15.72 -10.89 -4.50
C GLN A 214 -16.87 -10.05 -5.11
N PRO A 215 -17.98 -10.71 -5.55
CA PRO A 215 -19.12 -10.05 -6.20
C PRO A 215 -19.82 -8.99 -5.34
N GLU A 216 -19.79 -9.12 -4.02
CA GLU A 216 -20.50 -8.23 -3.09
C GLU A 216 -19.64 -7.07 -2.56
N LEU A 217 -18.38 -6.95 -2.99
CA LEU A 217 -17.53 -5.85 -2.52
C LEU A 217 -18.05 -4.50 -3.01
N PRO A 218 -18.11 -3.48 -2.12
CA PRO A 218 -18.39 -2.10 -2.51
C PRO A 218 -17.44 -1.65 -3.62
N THR A 219 -17.96 -0.92 -4.60
CA THR A 219 -17.25 -0.54 -5.84
C THR A 219 -15.86 0.02 -5.61
N LEU A 220 -15.70 0.93 -4.64
CA LEU A 220 -14.40 1.54 -4.34
C LEU A 220 -13.38 0.52 -3.78
N ARG A 221 -13.83 -0.44 -2.97
CA ARG A 221 -12.98 -1.50 -2.42
C ARG A 221 -12.57 -2.47 -3.52
N ARG A 222 -13.50 -2.87 -4.39
CA ARG A 222 -13.22 -3.67 -5.60
C ARG A 222 -12.13 -3.00 -6.45
N ARG A 223 -12.29 -1.71 -6.77
CA ARG A 223 -11.31 -0.96 -7.56
C ARG A 223 -9.94 -0.91 -6.91
N PHE A 224 -9.86 -0.70 -5.60
CA PHE A 224 -8.58 -0.71 -4.89
C PHE A 224 -7.91 -2.08 -4.94
N VAL A 225 -8.66 -3.15 -4.66
CA VAL A 225 -8.15 -4.54 -4.73
C VAL A 225 -7.65 -4.84 -6.15
N THR A 226 -8.43 -4.55 -7.18
CA THR A 226 -8.00 -4.75 -8.58
C THR A 226 -6.73 -3.93 -8.89
N ALA A 227 -6.65 -2.67 -8.46
CA ALA A 227 -5.47 -1.84 -8.68
C ALA A 227 -4.22 -2.33 -7.92
N HIS A 228 -4.40 -2.91 -6.73
CA HIS A 228 -3.35 -3.52 -5.93
C HIS A 228 -2.77 -4.75 -6.63
N GLU A 229 -3.61 -5.61 -7.21
CA GLU A 229 -3.15 -6.75 -8.01
C GLU A 229 -2.38 -6.35 -9.26
N ILE A 230 -2.91 -5.36 -9.99
CA ILE A 230 -2.19 -4.77 -11.11
C ILE A 230 -0.84 -4.21 -10.62
N GLY A 231 -0.80 -3.64 -9.43
CA GLY A 231 0.42 -3.15 -8.79
C GLY A 231 1.51 -4.22 -8.69
N HIS A 232 1.16 -5.43 -8.27
CA HIS A 232 2.14 -6.52 -8.18
C HIS A 232 2.66 -6.99 -9.54
N ASP A 233 1.84 -6.99 -10.60
CA ASP A 233 2.33 -7.27 -11.96
C ASP A 233 3.15 -6.09 -12.54
N ALA A 234 2.77 -4.86 -12.20
CA ALA A 234 3.45 -3.66 -12.66
C ALA A 234 4.87 -3.54 -12.10
N LEU A 235 5.16 -4.14 -10.95
CA LEU A 235 6.47 -4.09 -10.30
C LEU A 235 7.34 -5.29 -10.75
N PRO A 236 8.47 -5.06 -11.45
CA PRO A 236 9.24 -6.14 -12.10
C PRO A 236 9.66 -7.28 -11.17
N TRP A 237 10.21 -6.93 -10.00
CA TRP A 237 10.72 -7.92 -9.03
C TRP A 237 9.58 -8.74 -8.39
N GLN A 238 8.41 -8.15 -8.22
CA GLN A 238 7.25 -8.83 -7.66
C GLN A 238 6.63 -9.79 -8.67
N ARG A 239 6.56 -9.37 -9.94
CA ARG A 239 6.13 -10.21 -11.05
C ARG A 239 7.03 -11.43 -11.26
N GLU A 240 8.35 -11.27 -11.15
CA GLU A 240 9.30 -12.38 -11.30
C GLU A 240 9.20 -13.40 -10.15
N LEU A 241 9.05 -12.94 -8.90
CA LEU A 241 8.83 -13.83 -7.74
C LEU A 241 7.51 -14.60 -7.82
N ALA A 242 6.43 -13.93 -8.22
CA ALA A 242 5.11 -14.55 -8.33
C ALA A 242 5.07 -15.66 -9.39
N TYR A 243 5.91 -15.57 -10.44
CA TYR A 243 6.03 -16.61 -11.46
C TYR A 243 6.62 -17.92 -10.93
N LEU A 244 7.43 -17.85 -9.86
CA LEU A 244 8.13 -18.98 -9.27
C LEU A 244 7.46 -19.51 -7.99
N ASP A 245 6.29 -18.97 -7.60
CA ASP A 245 5.60 -19.24 -6.32
C ASP A 245 6.45 -18.93 -5.06
N ASP A 246 7.57 -18.21 -5.23
CA ASP A 246 8.54 -17.91 -4.16
C ASP A 246 8.07 -16.78 -3.23
N ASP A 247 7.07 -16.00 -3.66
CA ASP A 247 6.41 -14.96 -2.86
C ASP A 247 5.79 -15.52 -1.56
N LYS A 248 5.43 -16.81 -1.56
CA LYS A 248 4.85 -17.51 -0.39
C LYS A 248 5.86 -17.85 0.69
N ARG A 249 7.16 -17.69 0.42
CA ARG A 249 8.29 -18.04 1.29
C ARG A 249 9.11 -16.83 1.72
N LEU A 250 8.60 -15.61 1.46
CA LEU A 250 9.26 -14.37 1.83
C LEU A 250 9.34 -14.22 3.35
N ARG A 251 10.52 -13.82 3.81
CA ARG A 251 10.75 -13.34 5.19
C ARG A 251 9.77 -12.20 5.52
N ASP A 252 9.32 -12.13 6.77
CA ASP A 252 8.20 -11.27 7.20
C ASP A 252 8.37 -9.77 6.83
N ASP A 253 9.54 -9.19 7.05
CA ASP A 253 9.85 -7.80 6.70
C ASP A 253 9.84 -7.55 5.19
N VAL A 254 10.29 -8.53 4.40
CA VAL A 254 10.27 -8.49 2.93
C VAL A 254 8.83 -8.62 2.42
N ARG A 255 8.02 -9.49 3.02
CA ARG A 255 6.58 -9.60 2.73
C ARG A 255 5.85 -8.29 3.04
N ILE A 256 6.15 -7.65 4.17
CA ILE A 256 5.57 -6.35 4.53
C ILE A 256 5.93 -5.29 3.47
N ARG A 257 7.18 -5.27 2.98
CA ARG A 257 7.60 -4.38 1.90
C ARG A 257 6.88 -4.70 0.58
N TYR A 258 6.78 -5.98 0.23
CA TYR A 258 6.09 -6.47 -0.97
C TYR A 258 4.65 -5.93 -1.05
N GLU A 259 3.87 -6.08 0.03
CA GLU A 259 2.50 -5.57 0.15
C GLU A 259 2.41 -4.04 0.12
N ARG A 260 3.37 -3.35 0.76
CA ARG A 260 3.39 -1.88 0.78
C ARG A 260 3.65 -1.27 -0.59
N GLU A 261 4.59 -1.83 -1.35
CA GLU A 261 4.89 -1.36 -2.70
C GLU A 261 3.69 -1.55 -3.64
N ALA A 262 2.95 -2.65 -3.52
CA ALA A 262 1.74 -2.88 -4.30
C ALA A 262 0.58 -1.97 -3.89
N ASN A 263 0.41 -1.72 -2.59
CA ASN A 263 -0.52 -0.70 -2.10
C ASN A 263 -0.16 0.68 -2.67
N GLN A 264 1.11 1.07 -2.66
CA GLN A 264 1.54 2.32 -3.27
C GLN A 264 1.25 2.33 -4.78
N ALA A 265 1.55 1.25 -5.50
CA ALA A 265 1.28 1.12 -6.92
C ALA A 265 -0.22 1.26 -7.24
N ALA A 266 -1.10 0.66 -6.42
CA ALA A 266 -2.55 0.79 -6.54
C ALA A 266 -2.98 2.26 -6.48
N ILE A 267 -2.46 3.00 -5.50
CA ILE A 267 -2.81 4.42 -5.33
C ILE A 267 -2.22 5.24 -6.49
N GLU A 268 -0.99 4.97 -6.93
CA GLU A 268 -0.40 5.62 -8.13
C GLU A 268 -1.25 5.39 -9.38
N LEU A 269 -1.82 4.19 -9.52
CA LEU A 269 -2.60 3.78 -10.67
C LEU A 269 -3.96 4.48 -10.68
N LEU A 270 -4.64 4.48 -9.53
CA LEU A 270 -5.92 5.14 -9.37
C LEU A 270 -5.80 6.67 -9.47
N ALA A 271 -4.77 7.27 -8.87
CA ALA A 271 -4.53 8.72 -8.91
C ALA A 271 -3.84 9.21 -10.20
N GLN A 272 -3.41 8.28 -11.05
CA GLN A 272 -2.62 8.51 -12.26
C GLN A 272 -1.40 9.40 -12.00
N GLY A 273 -0.57 8.98 -11.04
CA GLY A 273 0.61 9.72 -10.60
C GLY A 273 0.25 11.06 -9.94
N ASP A 274 0.76 12.13 -10.55
CA ASP A 274 0.60 13.51 -10.08
C ASP A 274 -0.74 14.15 -10.50
N THR A 275 -1.57 13.45 -11.27
CA THR A 275 -2.74 14.07 -11.92
C THR A 275 -3.79 14.50 -10.90
N LEU A 276 -4.13 13.63 -9.95
CA LEU A 276 -5.01 13.97 -8.82
C LEU A 276 -4.52 15.20 -8.05
N ARG A 277 -3.22 15.23 -7.71
CA ARG A 277 -2.61 16.37 -7.01
C ARG A 277 -2.67 17.65 -7.85
N ARG A 278 -2.34 17.60 -9.14
CA ARG A 278 -2.39 18.79 -10.02
C ARG A 278 -3.79 19.40 -10.07
N GLU A 279 -4.80 18.58 -10.27
CA GLU A 279 -6.18 19.08 -10.30
C GLU A 279 -6.61 19.69 -8.96
N ALA A 280 -6.14 19.14 -7.83
CA ALA A 280 -6.36 19.74 -6.51
C ALA A 280 -5.60 21.06 -6.36
N ASP A 281 -4.35 21.13 -6.82
CA ASP A 281 -3.51 22.33 -6.80
C ASP A 281 -4.03 23.45 -7.74
N ASP A 282 -4.81 23.11 -8.76
CA ASP A 282 -5.45 24.10 -9.64
C ASP A 282 -6.70 24.74 -9.02
N SER A 283 -7.16 24.22 -7.87
CA SER A 283 -8.37 24.66 -7.16
C SER A 283 -8.08 25.13 -5.72
N ARG A 284 -9.02 25.83 -5.08
CA ARG A 284 -8.92 26.05 -3.62
C ARG A 284 -9.10 24.72 -2.89
N LEU A 285 -8.15 24.37 -2.02
CA LEU A 285 -8.24 23.15 -1.20
C LEU A 285 -9.36 23.30 -0.17
N THR A 286 -10.41 22.51 -0.35
CA THR A 286 -11.67 22.48 0.44
C THR A 286 -12.15 21.04 0.51
N MET A 287 -13.07 20.70 1.42
CA MET A 287 -13.65 19.35 1.44
C MET A 287 -14.55 19.08 0.22
N SER A 288 -15.08 20.14 -0.41
CA SER A 288 -15.85 20.05 -1.66
C SER A 288 -14.99 19.57 -2.84
N ILE A 289 -13.79 20.15 -3.03
CA ILE A 289 -12.90 19.69 -4.11
C ILE A 289 -12.39 18.26 -3.86
N VAL A 290 -12.09 17.91 -2.60
CA VAL A 290 -11.69 16.54 -2.24
C VAL A 290 -12.80 15.54 -2.55
N SER A 291 -14.06 15.88 -2.26
CA SER A 291 -15.22 15.03 -2.59
C SER A 291 -15.44 14.91 -4.09
N THR A 292 -15.30 16.02 -4.83
CA THR A 292 -15.41 16.06 -6.30
C THR A 292 -14.36 15.16 -6.94
N LEU A 293 -13.10 15.27 -6.52
CA LEU A 293 -12.00 14.45 -7.03
C LEU A 293 -12.14 12.97 -6.61
N SER A 294 -12.58 12.69 -5.38
CA SER A 294 -12.86 11.33 -4.93
C SER A 294 -13.89 10.64 -5.81
N ASN A 295 -14.97 11.35 -6.18
CA ASN A 295 -16.00 10.83 -7.09
C ASN A 295 -15.48 10.68 -8.53
N LYS A 296 -14.71 11.64 -9.05
CA LYS A 296 -14.14 11.58 -10.41
C LYS A 296 -13.17 10.40 -10.55
N TYR A 297 -12.25 10.24 -9.61
CA TYR A 297 -11.21 9.22 -9.64
C TYR A 297 -11.70 7.85 -9.13
N GLN A 298 -12.87 7.81 -8.47
CA GLN A 298 -13.42 6.64 -7.81
C GLN A 298 -12.43 6.02 -6.82
N ILE A 299 -11.87 6.88 -5.97
CA ILE A 299 -11.01 6.55 -4.81
C ILE A 299 -11.78 6.90 -3.55
N SER A 300 -11.57 6.18 -2.44
CA SER A 300 -12.21 6.54 -1.17
C SER A 300 -11.86 7.97 -0.76
N LEU A 301 -12.82 8.66 -0.13
CA LEU A 301 -12.64 10.06 0.28
C LEU A 301 -11.42 10.22 1.22
N GLN A 302 -11.23 9.26 2.13
CA GLN A 302 -10.11 9.25 3.08
C GLN A 302 -8.76 9.15 2.36
N ALA A 303 -8.62 8.20 1.41
CA ALA A 303 -7.39 8.04 0.65
C ALA A 303 -7.14 9.24 -0.28
N THR A 304 -8.20 9.80 -0.87
CA THR A 304 -8.14 11.01 -1.70
C THR A 304 -7.65 12.21 -0.89
N ALA A 305 -8.26 12.45 0.28
CA ALA A 305 -7.89 13.54 1.17
C ALA A 305 -6.43 13.42 1.62
N ARG A 306 -6.04 12.24 2.11
CA ARG A 306 -4.66 11.97 2.56
C ARG A 306 -3.66 12.22 1.44
N ARG A 307 -3.88 11.62 0.26
CA ARG A 307 -2.95 11.77 -0.87
C ARG A 307 -2.81 13.21 -1.34
N ILE A 308 -3.92 13.94 -1.48
CA ILE A 308 -3.88 15.36 -1.83
C ILE A 308 -3.07 16.13 -0.80
N THR A 309 -3.32 15.92 0.50
CA THR A 309 -2.60 16.64 1.56
C THR A 309 -1.12 16.29 1.60
N GLU A 310 -0.73 15.02 1.45
CA GLU A 310 0.68 14.60 1.51
C GLU A 310 1.49 15.07 0.29
N GLU A 311 0.85 15.29 -0.87
CA GLU A 311 1.54 15.62 -2.12
C GLU A 311 1.35 17.06 -2.61
N THR A 312 0.35 17.79 -2.11
CA THR A 312 0.06 19.17 -2.55
C THR A 312 1.26 20.10 -2.30
N ARG A 313 1.42 21.06 -3.22
CA ARG A 313 2.40 22.15 -3.09
C ARG A 313 1.86 23.35 -2.31
N LYS A 314 0.61 23.28 -1.86
CA LYS A 314 -0.04 24.31 -1.04
C LYS A 314 0.07 23.95 0.43
N ASP A 315 -0.02 24.96 1.29
CA ASP A 315 -0.11 24.72 2.72
C ASP A 315 -1.45 24.05 3.06
N ALA A 316 -1.38 22.77 3.39
CA ALA A 316 -2.50 22.00 3.94
C ALA A 316 -2.04 21.00 5.01
N ALA A 317 -2.91 20.78 5.99
CA ALA A 317 -2.84 19.66 6.91
C ALA A 317 -4.20 18.95 7.00
N LEU A 318 -4.19 17.69 7.37
CA LEU A 318 -5.36 16.82 7.46
C LEU A 318 -5.30 16.07 8.78
N ALA A 319 -6.41 16.01 9.49
CA ALA A 319 -6.55 15.16 10.65
C ALA A 319 -7.70 14.17 10.45
N ILE A 320 -7.42 12.88 10.62
CA ILE A 320 -8.40 11.80 10.49
C ILE A 320 -8.57 11.11 11.83
N ARG A 321 -9.81 10.84 12.23
CA ARG A 321 -10.12 9.93 13.34
C ARG A 321 -10.96 8.77 12.83
N PHE A 322 -10.43 7.56 12.91
CA PHE A 322 -11.12 6.36 12.46
C PHE A 322 -12.19 5.92 13.48
N ARG A 323 -13.32 5.43 12.98
CA ARG A 323 -14.38 4.79 13.77
C ARG A 323 -14.11 3.29 13.79
N GLY A 324 -13.95 2.73 14.99
CA GLY A 324 -13.84 1.30 15.19
C GLY A 324 -15.19 0.59 15.00
N ARG A 325 -15.19 -0.74 15.00
CA ARG A 325 -16.40 -1.56 14.80
C ARG A 325 -17.50 -1.31 15.86
N SER A 326 -17.11 -0.88 17.06
CA SER A 326 -18.03 -0.49 18.14
C SER A 326 -18.63 0.92 17.97
N GLY A 327 -18.26 1.65 16.91
CA GLY A 327 -18.59 3.07 16.72
C GLY A 327 -17.68 4.02 17.51
N ALA A 328 -16.79 3.50 18.36
CA ALA A 328 -15.83 4.32 19.10
C ALA A 328 -14.88 5.06 18.14
N ILE A 329 -14.66 6.36 18.39
CA ILE A 329 -13.78 7.19 17.56
C ILE A 329 -12.36 7.19 18.15
N GLY A 330 -11.39 6.71 17.37
CA GLY A 330 -9.97 6.65 17.72
C GLY A 330 -9.27 8.02 17.83
N PRO A 331 -7.93 8.01 18.04
CA PRO A 331 -7.12 9.22 18.10
C PRO A 331 -7.06 9.93 16.74
N TYR A 332 -6.54 11.16 16.75
CA TYR A 332 -6.23 11.87 15.51
C TYR A 332 -4.97 11.30 14.87
N HIS A 333 -5.03 11.02 13.57
CA HIS A 333 -3.89 10.81 12.69
C HIS A 333 -3.71 12.08 11.87
N VAL A 334 -2.53 12.69 11.94
CA VAL A 334 -2.24 13.98 11.30
C VAL A 334 -1.32 13.77 10.11
N TYR A 335 -1.71 14.33 8.96
CA TYR A 335 -0.94 14.33 7.72
C TYR A 335 -0.74 15.77 7.28
N CYS A 336 0.45 16.10 6.78
CA CYS A 336 0.78 17.45 6.37
C CYS A 336 1.40 17.43 4.97
N SER A 337 1.11 18.48 4.21
CA SER A 337 1.89 18.80 3.02
C SER A 337 3.32 19.20 3.43
N PRO A 338 4.32 18.98 2.56
CA PRO A 338 5.69 19.37 2.85
C PRO A 338 5.82 20.86 3.18
N THR A 339 5.05 21.73 2.52
CA THR A 339 5.09 23.18 2.77
C THR A 339 4.46 23.54 4.10
N PHE A 340 3.30 22.94 4.46
CA PHE A 340 2.67 23.18 5.75
C PHE A 340 3.54 22.68 6.90
N GLN A 341 4.13 21.49 6.76
CA GLN A 341 5.05 20.96 7.76
C GLN A 341 6.28 21.86 7.91
N ALA A 342 6.88 22.32 6.81
CA ALA A 342 8.02 23.25 6.84
C ALA A 342 7.65 24.61 7.46
N ARG A 343 6.40 25.03 7.33
CA ARG A 343 5.91 26.32 7.85
C ARG A 343 5.50 26.26 9.32
N PHE A 344 4.75 25.23 9.73
CA PHE A 344 4.14 25.15 11.07
C PHE A 344 4.76 24.09 11.98
N GLY A 345 5.62 23.21 11.46
CA GLY A 345 6.23 22.13 12.23
C GLY A 345 5.25 21.03 12.67
N TRP A 346 4.03 20.99 12.14
CA TRP A 346 3.07 19.93 12.42
C TRP A 346 3.58 18.64 11.77
N ALA A 347 4.12 17.72 12.56
CA ALA A 347 4.66 16.46 12.02
C ALA A 347 4.20 15.20 12.76
N VAL A 348 3.58 15.31 13.96
CA VAL A 348 3.10 14.16 14.74
C VAL A 348 1.96 14.59 15.68
N VAL A 349 1.13 13.62 16.09
CA VAL A 349 0.23 13.70 17.25
C VAL A 349 0.98 14.25 18.48
N PRO A 350 0.37 15.12 19.30
CA PRO A 350 -1.03 15.52 19.26
C PRO A 350 -1.32 16.68 18.31
N LEU A 351 -2.48 16.61 17.65
CA LEU A 351 -3.08 17.78 16.99
C LEU A 351 -3.22 18.93 18.01
N PRO A 352 -2.84 20.19 17.67
CA PRO A 352 -2.93 21.32 18.59
C PRO A 352 -4.34 21.54 19.16
N ALA A 353 -4.43 22.09 20.38
CA ALA A 353 -5.70 22.26 21.07
C ALA A 353 -6.69 23.15 20.30
N ASP A 354 -6.21 24.27 19.75
CA ASP A 354 -7.02 25.20 18.98
C ASP A 354 -7.53 24.56 17.68
N ALA A 355 -6.68 23.78 17.01
CA ALA A 355 -7.08 23.02 15.82
C ALA A 355 -8.14 21.95 16.15
N LYS A 356 -8.03 21.27 17.29
CA LYS A 356 -9.05 20.32 17.78
C LYS A 356 -10.38 21.02 18.08
N LEU A 357 -10.33 22.21 18.69
CA LEU A 357 -11.51 23.00 19.01
C LEU A 357 -12.21 23.46 17.73
N ALA A 358 -11.48 24.07 16.81
CA ALA A 358 -12.01 24.54 15.53
C ALA A 358 -12.61 23.38 14.71
N ALA A 359 -11.99 22.20 14.68
CA ALA A 359 -12.54 21.04 14.00
C ALA A 359 -13.88 20.57 14.63
N ARG A 360 -14.01 20.64 15.96
CA ARG A 360 -15.29 20.31 16.64
C ARG A 360 -16.36 21.35 16.36
N GLU A 361 -15.99 22.63 16.32
CA GLU A 361 -16.91 23.72 16.00
C GLU A 361 -17.42 23.62 14.57
N ALA A 362 -16.52 23.43 13.60
CA ALA A 362 -16.88 23.21 12.20
C ALA A 362 -17.83 22.03 12.03
N SER A 363 -17.53 20.91 12.70
CA SER A 363 -18.37 19.72 12.68
C SER A 363 -19.75 19.94 13.27
N ARG A 364 -19.87 20.72 14.36
CA ARG A 364 -21.15 21.01 15.02
C ARG A 364 -22.00 21.99 14.23
N ALA A 365 -21.37 23.01 13.64
CA ALA A 365 -22.05 24.02 12.85
C ALA A 365 -22.43 23.53 11.46
N GLY A 366 -21.73 22.53 10.92
CA GLY A 366 -21.87 22.10 9.52
C GLY A 366 -21.26 23.10 8.53
N GLU A 367 -20.42 24.03 9.01
CA GLU A 367 -19.77 25.08 8.24
C GLU A 367 -18.27 25.18 8.58
N ALA A 368 -17.50 25.92 7.79
CA ALA A 368 -16.08 26.13 8.08
C ALA A 368 -15.86 26.97 9.35
N ALA A 369 -14.90 26.57 10.17
CA ALA A 369 -14.40 27.34 11.32
C ALA A 369 -12.96 27.82 11.07
N SER A 370 -12.41 28.65 11.95
CA SER A 370 -11.02 29.08 11.87
C SER A 370 -10.38 29.20 13.26
N PHE A 371 -9.06 29.14 13.30
CA PHE A 371 -8.25 29.44 14.48
C PHE A 371 -6.94 30.10 14.05
N TYR A 372 -6.21 30.70 14.99
CA TYR A 372 -4.88 31.26 14.72
C TYR A 372 -3.80 30.27 15.12
N ALA A 373 -2.88 29.99 14.19
CA ALA A 373 -1.66 29.24 14.43
C ALA A 373 -0.45 30.17 14.36
N ILE A 374 0.57 29.89 15.15
CA ILE A 374 1.87 30.55 15.03
C ILE A 374 2.74 29.67 14.13
N ASP A 375 3.25 30.22 13.03
CA ASP A 375 4.21 29.53 12.19
C ASP A 375 5.64 29.61 12.77
N LEU A 376 6.58 28.83 12.22
CA LEU A 376 7.96 28.76 12.71
C LEU A 376 8.72 30.10 12.57
N SER A 377 8.18 31.08 11.83
CA SER A 377 8.70 32.44 11.76
C SER A 377 8.12 33.37 12.84
N ALA A 378 7.37 32.82 13.80
CA ALA A 378 6.61 33.56 14.81
C ALA A 378 5.51 34.48 14.25
N THR A 379 5.01 34.20 13.04
CA THR A 379 3.89 34.93 12.44
C THR A 379 2.56 34.29 12.83
N PHE A 380 1.58 35.12 13.23
CA PHE A 380 0.19 34.68 13.42
C PHE A 380 -0.48 34.48 12.07
N VAL A 381 -1.01 33.27 11.84
CA VAL A 381 -1.66 32.87 10.60
C VAL A 381 -3.05 32.33 10.93
N GLU A 382 -4.08 32.91 10.31
CA GLU A 382 -5.41 32.33 10.36
C GLU A 382 -5.44 31.04 9.55
N VAL A 383 -5.92 29.96 10.15
CA VAL A 383 -6.07 28.64 9.54
C VAL A 383 -7.55 28.28 9.56
N ALA A 384 -8.12 28.12 8.37
CA ALA A 384 -9.48 27.64 8.20
C ALA A 384 -9.52 26.11 8.35
N THR A 385 -10.64 25.59 8.85
CA THR A 385 -10.92 24.16 8.91
C THR A 385 -12.30 23.84 8.35
N GLU A 386 -12.32 22.83 7.48
CA GLU A 386 -13.53 22.20 6.97
C GLU A 386 -13.54 20.73 7.39
N THR A 387 -14.71 20.20 7.72
CA THR A 387 -14.85 18.84 8.24
C THR A 387 -15.85 18.03 7.45
N LEU A 388 -15.64 16.72 7.40
CA LEU A 388 -16.59 15.78 6.81
C LEU A 388 -16.66 14.51 7.65
N GLU A 389 -17.88 14.07 7.96
CA GLU A 389 -18.14 12.81 8.63
C GLU A 389 -18.51 11.70 7.64
N THR A 390 -17.85 10.57 7.77
CA THR A 390 -18.19 9.32 7.08
C THR A 390 -18.56 8.27 8.12
N PRO A 391 -19.25 7.18 7.73
CA PRO A 391 -19.50 6.05 8.65
C PRO A 391 -18.23 5.49 9.30
N TYR A 392 -17.07 5.66 8.66
CA TYR A 392 -15.80 5.06 9.07
C TYR A 392 -14.79 6.04 9.65
N ALA A 393 -14.97 7.35 9.48
CA ALA A 393 -14.03 8.34 10.00
C ALA A 393 -14.62 9.75 10.06
N PHE A 394 -14.08 10.52 11.00
CA PHE A 394 -14.15 11.99 11.02
C PHE A 394 -12.89 12.55 10.33
N ILE A 395 -13.06 13.48 9.41
CA ILE A 395 -11.97 14.09 8.63
C ILE A 395 -12.03 15.61 8.81
N ALA A 396 -10.89 16.23 9.12
CA ALA A 396 -10.73 17.67 9.21
C ALA A 396 -9.57 18.13 8.32
N LEU A 397 -9.85 18.99 7.34
CA LEU A 397 -8.86 19.64 6.49
C LEU A 397 -8.55 21.02 7.06
N PHE A 398 -7.27 21.39 7.09
CA PHE A 398 -6.76 22.67 7.59
C PHE A 398 -5.99 23.37 6.49
N THR A 399 -6.33 24.63 6.21
CA THR A 399 -5.66 25.45 5.18
C THR A 399 -5.47 26.88 5.67
N PRO A 400 -4.30 27.51 5.46
CA PRO A 400 -4.12 28.92 5.79
C PRO A 400 -5.04 29.81 4.96
N VAL A 401 -5.63 30.82 5.61
CA VAL A 401 -6.44 31.83 4.93
C VAL A 401 -5.51 32.82 4.23
N PRO A 402 -5.68 33.08 2.91
CA PRO A 402 -4.87 34.06 2.20
C PRO A 402 -5.04 35.46 2.77
N LYS A 403 -3.91 36.17 2.99
CA LYS A 403 -3.90 37.58 3.41
C LYS A 403 -4.73 38.42 2.44
N GLY A 404 -5.78 39.08 2.93
CA GLY A 404 -6.71 39.90 2.14
C GLY A 404 -8.13 39.32 1.97
N SER A 405 -8.39 38.08 2.41
CA SER A 405 -9.72 37.47 2.32
C SER A 405 -10.68 37.85 3.46
N ALA A 406 -10.22 38.64 4.44
CA ALA A 406 -10.97 39.03 5.64
C ALA A 406 -12.04 40.13 5.41
N VAL A 407 -12.37 40.47 4.16
CA VAL A 407 -13.38 41.49 3.85
C VAL A 407 -14.65 40.81 3.34
N LYS A 408 -15.47 40.29 4.27
CA LYS A 408 -16.95 40.13 4.17
C LYS A 408 -17.53 39.29 5.33
N ARG A 409 -17.31 39.67 6.60
CA ARG A 409 -18.14 39.17 7.72
C ARG A 409 -18.56 40.22 8.75
N PHE A 410 -18.31 41.50 8.48
CA PHE A 410 -18.87 42.60 9.26
C PHE A 410 -19.53 43.59 8.32
N LEU A 411 -20.86 43.54 8.26
CA LEU A 411 -21.81 44.60 7.94
C LEU A 411 -23.14 43.86 7.74
N HIS A 412 -23.88 43.61 8.84
CA HIS A 412 -25.34 43.50 8.93
C HIS A 412 -25.71 43.28 10.41
N VAL A 413 -25.42 44.28 11.23
CA VAL A 413 -26.25 44.62 12.39
C VAL A 413 -26.16 46.15 12.50
N GLY A 414 -27.16 46.82 11.94
CA GLY A 414 -27.48 48.22 12.12
C GLY A 414 -28.95 48.31 12.46
#